data_AF-A0A4Q3RZZ7-F1
#
_entry.id   AF-A0A4Q3RZZ7-F1
#
_cell.length_a   1.000
_cell.length_b   1.000
_cell.length_c   1.000
_cell.angle_alpha   90.00
_cell.angle_beta   90.00
_cell.angle_gamma   90.00
#
_symmetry.space_group_name_H-M   'P 1'
#
loop_
_entity.id
_entity.type
_entity.pdbx_description
1 polymer ?
#
loop_
_entity_poly.entity_id
_entity_poly.type
_entity_poly.pdbx_seq_one_letter_code
_entity_poly.pdbx_strand_id
1 'polypeptide(L)' 'GQPALLVADTLEKVCIDTVEAGFMTKDLALLVGDKQSWLTTEGFLDKVDENLKAAMAKA' A
#
# COMPACT_ATOMS: atom_id res chain seq x y z
N GLY A 1 -5.33 3.23 24.04
CA GLY A 1 -5.67 3.78 22.71
C GLY A 1 -6.88 3.05 22.17
N GLN A 2 -7.77 3.73 21.46
CA GLN A 2 -8.94 3.09 20.88
C GLN A 2 -8.53 2.17 19.72
N PRO A 3 -9.04 0.93 19.63
CA PRO A 3 -8.65 -0.04 18.60
C PRO A 3 -8.78 0.48 17.16
N ALA A 4 -9.75 1.35 16.89
CA ALA A 4 -9.99 1.91 15.56
C ALA A 4 -8.88 2.84 15.08
N LEU A 5 -8.26 3.63 15.97
CA LEU A 5 -7.13 4.51 15.59
C LEU A 5 -5.91 3.69 15.18
N LEU A 6 -5.61 2.60 15.89
CA LEU A 6 -4.46 1.74 15.57
C LEU A 6 -4.58 1.11 14.17
N VAL A 7 -5.79 0.70 13.78
CA VAL A 7 -6.06 0.14 12.45
C VAL A 7 -5.90 1.21 11.37
N ALA A 8 -6.37 2.44 11.62
CA ALA A 8 -6.24 3.55 10.67
C ALA A 8 -4.77 3.91 10.42
N ASP A 9 -3.98 4.08 11.49
CA ASP A 9 -2.56 4.41 11.39
C ASP A 9 -1.77 3.30 10.68
N THR A 10 -2.12 2.03 10.94
CA THR A 10 -1.49 0.88 10.27
C THR A 10 -1.83 0.86 8.78
N LEU A 11 -3.09 1.15 8.42
CA LEU A 11 -3.53 1.19 7.02
C LEU A 11 -2.80 2.30 6.25
N GLU A 12 -2.71 3.50 6.81
CA GLU A 12 -1.98 4.61 6.18
C GLU A 12 -0.52 4.25 5.94
N LYS A 13 0.14 3.68 6.96
CA LYS A 13 1.53 3.21 6.84
C LYS A 13 1.69 2.15 5.77
N VAL A 14 0.79 1.16 5.72
CA VAL A 14 0.84 0.09 4.71
C VAL A 14 0.69 0.64 3.30
N CYS A 15 -0.19 1.63 3.07
CA CYS A 15 -0.32 2.28 1.77
C CYS A 15 0.99 2.95 1.34
N ILE A 16 1.64 3.69 2.24
CA ILE A 16 2.92 4.35 1.99
C ILE A 16 4.00 3.31 1.69
N ASP A 17 4.19 2.34 2.59
CA ASP A 17 5.22 1.29 2.46
C ASP A 17 5.03 0.47 1.16
N THR A 18 3.78 0.28 0.70
CA THR A 18 3.46 -0.42 -0.56
C THR A 18 3.94 0.37 -1.78
N VAL A 19 3.71 1.69 -1.81
CA VAL A 19 4.19 2.57 -2.89
C VAL A 19 5.71 2.67 -2.88
N GLU A 20 6.33 2.85 -1.70
CA GLU A 20 7.79 2.92 -1.55
C GLU A 20 8.49 1.62 -1.97
N ALA A 21 7.82 0.48 -1.83
CA ALA A 21 8.29 -0.81 -2.33
C ALA A 21 8.13 -0.99 -3.86
N GLY A 22 7.62 0.02 -4.57
CA GLY A 22 7.48 0.01 -6.03
C GLY A 22 6.14 -0.52 -6.54
N PHE A 23 5.20 -0.85 -5.64
CA PHE A 23 3.85 -1.27 -6.00
C PHE A 23 2.92 -0.07 -5.96
N MET A 24 2.62 0.50 -7.12
CA MET A 24 1.83 1.72 -7.23
C MET A 24 0.93 1.70 -8.48
N THR A 25 -0.03 2.59 -8.52
CA THR A 25 -0.90 2.80 -9.68
C THR A 25 -0.19 3.62 -10.77
N LYS A 26 -0.77 3.60 -11.98
CA LYS A 26 -0.17 4.19 -13.19
C LYS A 26 0.18 5.67 -13.04
N ASP A 27 -0.66 6.43 -12.38
CA ASP A 27 -0.47 7.86 -12.12
C ASP A 27 0.81 8.15 -11.35
N LEU A 28 1.08 7.40 -10.26
CA LEU A 28 2.32 7.55 -9.50
C LEU A 28 3.54 7.06 -10.29
N ALA A 29 3.42 5.93 -11.02
CA ALA A 29 4.50 5.40 -11.82
C ALA A 29 4.96 6.37 -12.91
N LEU A 30 4.03 7.11 -13.54
CA LEU A 30 4.34 8.14 -14.52
C LEU A 30 5.14 9.31 -13.94
N LEU A 31 5.03 9.59 -12.63
CA LEU A 31 5.85 10.60 -11.95
C LEU A 31 7.27 10.11 -11.68
N VAL A 32 7.46 8.79 -11.53
CA VAL A 32 8.77 8.15 -11.33
C VAL A 32 9.55 8.05 -12.64
N GLY A 33 8.90 7.58 -13.71
CA GLY A 33 9.51 7.46 -15.04
C GLY A 33 8.83 6.43 -15.94
N ASP A 34 9.11 6.52 -17.25
CA ASP A 34 8.48 5.71 -18.30
C ASP A 34 8.73 4.19 -18.21
N LYS A 35 9.73 3.78 -17.44
CA LYS A 35 10.09 2.36 -17.20
C LYS A 35 9.52 1.78 -15.91
N GLN A 36 8.89 2.59 -15.05
CA GLN A 36 8.32 2.11 -13.80
C GLN A 36 7.07 1.27 -14.09
N SER A 37 7.07 0.02 -13.63
CA SER A 37 5.88 -0.83 -13.69
C SER A 37 4.83 -0.35 -12.69
N TRP A 38 3.56 -0.64 -12.99
CA TRP A 38 2.42 -0.25 -12.18
C TRP A 38 1.38 -1.37 -12.11
N LEU A 39 0.49 -1.27 -11.13
CA LEU A 39 -0.63 -2.19 -10.91
C LEU A 39 -1.94 -1.57 -11.35
N THR A 40 -2.89 -2.40 -11.78
CA THR A 40 -4.30 -1.98 -11.90
C THR A 40 -4.83 -1.53 -10.54
N THR A 41 -5.96 -0.82 -10.53
CA THR A 41 -6.60 -0.38 -9.28
C THR A 41 -6.85 -1.57 -8.35
N GLU A 42 -7.40 -2.66 -8.86
CA GLU A 42 -7.65 -3.90 -8.10
C GLU A 42 -6.34 -4.53 -7.63
N GLY A 43 -5.32 -4.61 -8.50
CA GLY A 43 -4.03 -5.17 -8.14
C GLY A 43 -3.32 -4.38 -7.02
N PHE A 44 -3.45 -3.06 -6.99
CA PHE A 44 -2.94 -2.24 -5.90
C PHE A 44 -3.70 -2.50 -4.59
N LEU A 45 -5.04 -2.59 -4.64
CA LEU A 45 -5.86 -2.92 -3.46
C LEU A 45 -5.54 -4.32 -2.90
N ASP A 46 -5.35 -5.31 -3.78
CA ASP A 46 -4.95 -6.66 -3.38
C ASP A 46 -3.58 -6.65 -2.68
N LYS A 47 -2.63 -5.86 -3.21
CA LYS A 47 -1.29 -5.73 -2.61
C LYS A 47 -1.34 -5.04 -1.23
N VAL A 48 -2.17 -3.99 -1.09
CA VAL A 48 -2.39 -3.30 0.19
C VAL A 48 -3.06 -4.25 1.19
N ASP A 49 -4.04 -5.04 0.78
CA ASP A 49 -4.71 -6.03 1.64
C ASP A 49 -3.75 -7.14 2.11
N GLU A 50 -2.92 -7.68 1.22
CA GLU A 50 -1.85 -8.63 1.56
C GLU A 50 -0.92 -8.05 2.65
N ASN A 51 -0.43 -6.83 2.43
CA ASN A 51 0.49 -6.16 3.35
C ASN A 51 -0.19 -5.80 4.69
N LEU A 52 -1.45 -5.39 4.66
CA LEU A 52 -2.22 -5.05 5.85
C LEU A 52 -2.44 -6.28 6.73
N LYS A 53 -2.85 -7.40 6.14
CA LYS A 53 -2.99 -8.68 6.85
C LYS A 53 -1.67 -9.10 7.51
N ALA A 54 -0.56 -8.97 6.78
CA ALA A 54 0.76 -9.28 7.31
C ALA A 54 1.19 -8.36 8.46
N ALA A 55 0.86 -7.06 8.40
CA ALA A 55 1.15 -6.09 9.45
C ALA A 55 0.30 -6.35 10.70
N MET A 56 -0.99 -6.61 10.53
CA MET A 56 -1.93 -6.87 11.63
C MET A 56 -1.67 -8.19 12.34
N ALA A 57 -1.11 -9.19 11.66
CA ALA A 57 -0.68 -10.44 12.28
C ALA A 57 0.58 -10.30 13.16
N LYS A 58 1.34 -9.22 13.01
CA LYS A 58 2.56 -8.92 13.79
C LYS A 58 2.33 -7.95 14.95
N ALA A 59 1.13 -7.38 15.05
CA ALA A 59 0.74 -6.34 16.01
C ALA A 59 0.20 -6.91 17.33
#